data_AF-A0AAW4DQC4-F1
#
_entry.id   AF-A0AAW4DQC4-F1
#
_cell.length_a   1.000
_cell.length_b   1.000
_cell.length_c   1.000
_cell.angle_alpha   90.00
_cell.angle_beta   90.00
_cell.angle_gamma   90.00
#
_symmetry.space_group_name_H-M   'P 1'
#
loop_
_entity.id
_entity.type
_entity.pdbx_description
1 polymer ?
#
loop_
_entity_poly.entity_id
_entity_poly.type
_entity_poly.pdbx_seq_one_letter_code
_entity_poly.pdbx_strand_id
1 'polypeptide(L)'
;MNASYRKITGVRETYPKNKVRVLNIIGDIGGQTDGTVPNVSSLSLKYLVADRAKSYQVVKFTGKNARHSKLHENPKVDKVLIKFLWNK
;
A
#
# COMPACT_ATOMS: atom_id res chain seq x y z
N MET A 1 11.37 -13.34 4.94
CA MET A 1 10.85 -12.48 6.03
C MET A 1 12.02 -11.88 6.81
N ASN A 2 12.13 -10.55 6.90
CA ASN A 2 13.25 -9.88 7.59
C ASN A 2 12.96 -9.62 9.08
N ALA A 3 13.99 -9.22 9.85
CA ALA A 3 13.88 -9.03 11.30
C ALA A 3 12.88 -7.92 11.70
N SER A 4 12.86 -6.81 10.96
CA SER A 4 11.93 -5.70 11.22
C SER A 4 10.48 -6.12 11.02
N TYR A 5 10.18 -6.84 9.94
CA TYR A 5 8.84 -7.33 9.65
C TYR A 5 8.36 -8.33 10.72
N ARG A 6 9.23 -9.22 11.21
CA ARG A 6 8.92 -10.13 12.34
C ARG A 6 8.51 -9.39 13.62
N LYS A 7 9.12 -8.23 13.91
CA LYS A 7 8.73 -7.43 15.08
C LYS A 7 7.31 -6.88 14.91
N ILE A 8 6.99 -6.36 13.72
CA ILE A 8 5.68 -5.76 13.44
C ILE A 8 4.57 -6.82 13.45
N THR A 9 4.84 -8.07 13.04
CA THR A 9 3.85 -9.15 13.14
C THR A 9 3.40 -9.42 14.57
N GLY A 10 4.25 -9.17 15.57
CA GLY A 10 3.90 -9.35 16.99
C GLY A 10 2.87 -8.35 17.52
N VAL A 11 2.70 -7.19 16.88
CA VAL A 11 1.76 -6.15 17.30
C VAL A 11 0.54 -6.02 16.37
N ARG A 12 0.41 -6.88 15.36
CA ARG A 12 -0.67 -6.77 14.37
C ARG A 12 -2.08 -6.82 15.00
N GLU A 13 -2.22 -7.55 16.11
CA GLU A 13 -3.49 -7.66 16.85
C GLU A 13 -3.88 -6.36 17.58
N THR A 14 -2.97 -5.41 17.71
CA THR A 14 -3.27 -4.08 18.27
C THR A 14 -3.95 -3.17 17.25
N TYR A 15 -3.93 -3.52 15.96
CA TYR A 15 -4.57 -2.72 14.91
C TYR A 15 -6.09 -2.60 15.18
N PRO A 16 -6.71 -1.41 15.05
CA PRO A 16 -8.11 -1.21 15.42
C PRO A 16 -9.08 -2.05 14.57
N LYS A 17 -9.81 -2.95 15.23
CA LYS A 17 -10.77 -3.83 14.55
C LYS A 17 -11.95 -3.04 13.98
N ASN A 18 -12.21 -3.15 12.68
CA ASN A 18 -13.31 -2.56 11.92
C ASN A 18 -13.43 -1.03 12.01
N LYS A 19 -12.34 -0.32 12.36
CA LYS A 19 -12.36 1.16 12.48
C LYS A 19 -11.63 1.88 11.35
N VAL A 20 -10.55 1.30 10.82
CA VAL A 20 -9.67 1.97 9.87
C VAL A 20 -9.86 1.41 8.46
N ARG A 21 -10.06 2.29 7.47
CA ARG A 21 -10.00 1.93 6.05
C ARG A 21 -8.55 2.07 5.58
N VAL A 22 -8.06 1.14 4.78
CA VAL A 22 -6.68 1.13 4.28
C VAL A 22 -6.66 1.13 2.76
N LEU A 23 -5.89 2.04 2.19
CA LEU A 23 -5.56 2.09 0.77
C LEU A 23 -4.04 1.88 0.61
N ASN A 24 -3.66 0.82 -0.08
CA ASN A 24 -2.27 0.49 -0.40
C ASN A 24 -2.00 0.79 -1.89
N ILE A 25 -1.35 1.93 -2.16
CA ILE A 25 -0.98 2.34 -3.51
C ILE A 25 0.40 1.78 -3.82
N ILE A 26 0.53 1.03 -4.91
CA ILE A 26 1.80 0.42 -5.33
C ILE A 26 2.12 0.76 -6.78
N GLY A 27 3.42 0.88 -7.09
CA GLY A 27 3.90 1.07 -8.45
C GLY A 27 4.54 -0.19 -9.02
N ASP A 28 4.40 -0.39 -10.33
CA ASP A 28 5.03 -1.48 -11.07
C ASP A 28 5.52 -0.94 -12.42
N ILE A 29 6.82 -0.66 -12.51
CA ILE A 29 7.46 -0.21 -13.76
C ILE A 29 7.81 -1.38 -14.68
N GLY A 30 7.36 -2.59 -14.34
CA GLY A 30 7.83 -3.86 -14.88
C GLY A 30 8.64 -4.62 -13.81
N GLY A 31 8.60 -5.95 -13.86
CA GLY A 31 9.36 -6.78 -12.94
C GLY A 31 8.85 -6.78 -11.49
N GLN A 32 7.60 -6.38 -11.25
CA GLN A 32 6.98 -6.37 -9.91
C GLN A 32 7.71 -5.47 -8.92
N THR A 33 8.11 -4.28 -9.37
CA THR A 33 8.81 -3.27 -8.55
C THR A 33 8.48 -1.88 -9.06
N ASP A 34 8.51 -0.88 -8.19
CA ASP A 34 8.49 0.53 -8.58
C ASP A 34 9.90 1.07 -8.95
N GLY A 35 10.90 0.17 -9.00
CA GLY A 35 12.31 0.49 -9.24
C GLY A 35 13.13 0.66 -7.95
N THR A 36 12.48 0.79 -6.80
CA THR A 36 13.14 0.91 -5.48
C THR A 36 12.64 -0.16 -4.53
N VAL A 37 11.32 -0.38 -4.49
CA VAL A 37 10.63 -1.29 -3.57
C VAL A 37 9.95 -2.39 -4.37
N PRO A 38 10.30 -3.68 -4.12
CA PRO A 38 9.59 -4.81 -4.70
C PRO A 38 8.12 -4.83 -4.27
N ASN A 39 7.19 -5.13 -5.17
CA ASN A 39 5.76 -5.17 -4.87
C ASN A 39 5.42 -6.19 -3.78
N VAL A 40 6.16 -7.30 -3.68
CA VAL A 40 5.98 -8.27 -2.58
C VAL A 40 6.21 -7.63 -1.21
N SER A 41 7.12 -6.65 -1.11
CA SER A 41 7.34 -5.87 0.11
C SER A 41 6.15 -4.96 0.38
N SER A 42 5.71 -4.17 -0.60
CA SER A 42 4.56 -3.27 -0.44
C SER A 42 3.25 -4.01 -0.14
N LEU A 43 3.04 -5.18 -0.76
CA LEU A 43 1.86 -6.03 -0.57
C LEU A 43 1.86 -6.77 0.77
N SER A 44 3.03 -6.93 1.42
CA SER A 44 3.13 -7.59 2.72
C SER A 44 2.35 -6.85 3.83
N LEU A 45 1.98 -5.58 3.63
CA LEU A 45 1.10 -4.84 4.54
C LEU A 45 -0.24 -5.56 4.76
N LYS A 46 -0.76 -6.28 3.75
CA LYS A 46 -2.04 -6.99 3.83
C LYS A 46 -2.08 -7.93 5.05
N TYR A 47 -1.01 -8.71 5.26
CA TYR A 47 -0.91 -9.67 6.37
C TYR A 47 -0.93 -9.01 7.76
N LEU A 48 -0.55 -7.73 7.84
CA LEU A 48 -0.49 -6.99 9.09
C LEU A 48 -1.83 -6.35 9.47
N VAL A 49 -2.66 -5.96 8.48
CA VAL A 49 -3.82 -5.09 8.75
C VAL A 49 -5.15 -5.59 8.18
N ALA A 50 -5.16 -6.42 7.14
CA ALA A 50 -6.39 -6.67 6.37
C ALA A 50 -7.50 -7.36 7.17
N ASP A 51 -7.16 -8.34 8.01
CA ASP A 51 -8.13 -9.10 8.80
C ASP A 51 -8.81 -8.27 9.90
N ARG A 52 -8.23 -7.10 10.22
CA ARG A 52 -8.72 -6.19 11.27
C ARG A 52 -9.22 -4.86 10.73
N ALA A 53 -8.75 -4.43 9.57
CA ALA A 53 -9.19 -3.19 8.96
C ALA A 53 -10.69 -3.23 8.61
N LYS A 54 -11.35 -2.07 8.62
CA LYS A 54 -12.72 -1.91 8.09
C LYS A 54 -12.77 -2.22 6.59
N SER A 55 -11.71 -1.88 5.87
CA SER A 55 -11.50 -2.25 4.48
C SER A 55 -10.01 -2.20 4.14
N TYR A 56 -9.59 -3.02 3.18
CA TYR A 56 -8.24 -3.01 2.64
C TYR A 56 -8.31 -3.08 1.11
N GLN A 57 -7.84 -2.02 0.45
CA GLN A 57 -7.80 -1.92 -1.00
C GLN A 57 -6.36 -1.78 -1.49
N VAL A 58 -6.02 -2.46 -2.58
CA VAL A 58 -4.76 -2.25 -3.30
C VAL A 58 -5.08 -1.54 -4.61
N VAL A 59 -4.30 -0.52 -4.95
CA VAL A 59 -4.33 0.11 -6.27
C VAL A 59 -2.93 0.06 -6.85
N LYS A 60 -2.78 -0.67 -7.96
CA LYS A 60 -1.52 -0.78 -8.68
C LYS A 60 -1.50 0.23 -9.83
N PHE A 61 -0.46 1.06 -9.87
CA PHE A 61 -0.09 1.86 -11.03
C PHE A 61 0.98 1.14 -11.82
N THR A 62 0.91 1.21 -13.14
CA THR A 62 1.87 0.55 -14.04
C THR A 62 2.51 1.54 -15.00
N GLY A 63 3.68 1.16 -15.55
CA GLY A 63 4.40 1.93 -16.56
C GLY A 63 5.33 3.00 -15.97
N LYS A 64 5.92 3.86 -16.82
CA LYS A 64 7.02 4.78 -16.43
C LYS A 64 6.67 5.71 -15.26
N ASN A 65 5.39 6.11 -15.15
CA ASN A 65 4.90 7.00 -14.08
C ASN A 65 4.54 6.27 -12.78
N ALA A 66 4.79 4.96 -12.72
CA ALA A 66 4.65 4.15 -11.51
C ALA A 66 6.00 3.92 -10.79
N ARG A 67 7.05 4.65 -11.19
CA ARG A 67 8.34 4.62 -10.49
C ARG A 67 8.20 5.21 -9.09
N HIS A 68 9.02 4.74 -8.14
CA HIS A 68 8.98 5.11 -6.73
C HIS A 68 8.76 6.62 -6.47
N SER A 69 9.65 7.47 -6.97
CA SER A 69 9.52 8.93 -6.81
C SER A 69 8.30 9.50 -7.54
N LYS A 70 7.93 8.93 -8.68
CA LYS A 70 6.81 9.39 -9.50
C LYS A 70 5.45 9.02 -8.92
N LEU A 71 5.34 8.05 -8.03
CA LEU A 71 4.07 7.78 -7.33
C LEU A 71 3.60 9.01 -6.53
N HIS A 72 4.50 9.82 -5.99
CA HIS A 72 4.18 11.07 -5.28
C HIS A 72 3.96 12.29 -6.19
N GLU A 73 4.25 12.16 -7.48
CA GLU A 73 4.12 13.23 -8.50
C GLU A 73 3.15 12.82 -9.62
N ASN A 74 2.29 11.82 -9.38
CA ASN A 74 1.38 11.28 -10.38
C ASN A 74 -0.04 11.76 -10.12
N PRO A 75 -0.61 12.63 -10.98
CA PRO A 75 -1.97 13.14 -10.79
C PRO A 75 -3.06 12.05 -10.74
N LYS A 76 -2.78 10.86 -11.29
CA LYS A 76 -3.71 9.73 -11.17
C LYS A 76 -3.66 9.11 -9.77
N VAL A 77 -2.51 9.12 -9.09
CA VAL A 77 -2.38 8.74 -7.69
C VAL A 77 -3.15 9.73 -6.82
N ASP A 78 -3.00 11.02 -7.07
CA ASP A 78 -3.72 12.07 -6.34
C ASP A 78 -5.23 11.91 -6.43
N LYS A 79 -5.76 11.61 -7.63
CA LYS A 79 -7.20 11.33 -7.82
C LYS A 79 -7.68 10.16 -6.97
N VAL A 80 -6.91 9.07 -6.90
CA VAL A 80 -7.27 7.90 -6.08
C VAL A 80 -7.22 8.24 -4.60
N LEU A 81 -6.19 8.97 -4.17
CA LEU A 81 -6.03 9.40 -2.79
C LEU A 81 -7.17 10.34 -2.36
N ILE A 82 -7.49 11.34 -3.19
CA ILE A 82 -8.53 12.32 -2.94
C ILE A 82 -9.89 11.63 -2.79
N LYS A 83 -10.21 10.72 -3.71
CA LYS A 83 -11.43 9.92 -3.65
C LYS A 83 -11.49 9.06 -2.38
N PHE A 84 -10.38 8.46 -1.98
CA PHE A 84 -10.35 7.60 -0.79
C PHE A 84 -10.55 8.38 0.52
N LEU A 85 -9.87 9.53 0.65
CA LEU A 85 -9.91 10.36 1.86
C LEU A 85 -11.20 11.18 1.96
N TRP A 86 -11.61 11.83 0.87
CA TRP A 86 -12.69 12.83 0.87
C TRP A 86 -13.91 12.46 0.04
N ASN A 87 -13.88 11.35 -0.70
CA ASN A 87 -14.96 10.95 -1.61
C ASN A 87 -15.32 12.04 -2.62
N LYS A 88 -14.31 12.75 -3.13
CA LYS A 88 -14.39 13.75 -4.19
C LYS A 88 -13.86 13.21 -5.50
#